data_AF-A0A0S8AV34-F1
#
_entry.id   AF-A0A0S8AV34-F1
#
_cell.length_a   1.000
_cell.length_b   1.000
_cell.length_c   1.000
_cell.angle_alpha   90.00
_cell.angle_beta   90.00
_cell.angle_gamma   90.00
#
_symmetry.space_group_name_H-M   'P 1'
#
loop_
_entity.id
_entity.type
_entity.pdbx_description
1 polymer ?
#
loop_
_entity_poly.entity_id
_entity_poly.type
_entity_poly.pdbx_seq_one_letter_code
_entity_poly.pdbx_strand_id
1 'polypeptide(L)'
;GRLLTETMLVADVNDDPAGVGRVAEFIAGIAPVCAYLAVPTRPPAVQTAVPPPPEVVVQAFRLMARRLPRVELLVGEEEGRFGRTGNPTEDLLGILAVHPMREERARAYLRDAGTAPGVLDRLLADGRVITASHGGHLFVMRPLRRSREDWA
;
A
#
# COMPACT_ATOMS: atom_id res chain seq x y z
N GLY A 1 18.64 -19.25 -3.47
CA GLY A 1 17.20 -18.96 -3.55
C GLY A 1 16.91 -17.64 -2.87
N ARG A 2 15.69 -17.08 -3.04
CA ARG A 2 15.23 -15.89 -2.31
C ARG A 2 14.03 -16.28 -1.45
N LEU A 3 14.03 -15.89 -0.18
CA LEU A 3 12.88 -16.07 0.70
C LEU A 3 12.00 -14.81 0.66
N LEU A 4 10.71 -15.01 0.49
CA LEU A 4 9.67 -13.98 0.51
C LEU A 4 8.62 -14.40 1.53
N THR A 5 8.01 -13.44 2.21
CA THR A 5 6.86 -13.68 3.09
C THR A 5 5.67 -12.87 2.62
N GLU A 6 4.48 -13.36 2.87
CA GLU A 6 3.24 -12.62 2.66
C GLU A 6 2.39 -12.69 3.92
N THR A 7 1.77 -11.58 4.30
CA THR A 7 0.86 -11.48 5.43
C THR A 7 -0.35 -10.66 5.01
N MET A 8 -1.54 -11.25 5.12
CA MET A 8 -2.78 -10.55 4.87
C MET A 8 -3.25 -9.82 6.14
N LEU A 9 -3.53 -8.53 6.00
CA LEU A 9 -4.10 -7.67 7.03
C LEU A 9 -5.62 -7.59 6.84
N VAL A 10 -6.37 -7.96 7.87
CA VAL A 10 -7.83 -8.03 7.84
C VAL A 10 -8.38 -7.20 8.99
N ALA A 11 -9.39 -6.37 8.67
CA ALA A 11 -10.02 -5.47 9.64
C ALA A 11 -10.53 -6.24 10.85
N ASP A 12 -10.23 -5.72 12.05
CA ASP A 12 -10.68 -6.26 13.34
C ASP A 12 -10.25 -7.71 13.65
N VAL A 13 -9.32 -8.28 12.86
CA VAL A 13 -8.80 -9.65 13.07
C VAL A 13 -7.34 -9.63 13.49
N ASN A 14 -6.50 -8.91 12.75
CA ASN A 14 -5.05 -8.85 12.99
C ASN A 14 -4.44 -7.48 12.66
N ASP A 15 -5.26 -6.44 12.62
CA ASP A 15 -4.88 -5.07 12.26
C ASP A 15 -4.48 -4.20 13.46
N ASP A 16 -4.43 -4.80 14.66
CA ASP A 16 -3.96 -4.12 15.86
C ASP A 16 -2.44 -3.86 15.80
N PRO A 17 -1.95 -2.69 16.24
CA PRO A 17 -0.53 -2.34 16.15
C PRO A 17 0.42 -3.29 16.88
N ALA A 18 -0.01 -3.90 17.99
CA ALA A 18 0.82 -4.81 18.75
C ALA A 18 0.95 -6.17 18.03
N GLY A 19 -0.14 -6.67 17.45
CA GLY A 19 -0.18 -7.85 16.58
C GLY A 19 0.73 -7.70 15.37
N VAL A 20 0.59 -6.59 14.64
CA VAL A 20 1.47 -6.29 13.49
C VAL A 20 2.94 -6.22 13.91
N GLY A 21 3.23 -5.63 15.07
CA GLY A 21 4.58 -5.57 15.62
C GLY A 21 5.20 -6.96 15.88
N ARG A 22 4.43 -7.88 16.49
CA ARG A 22 4.86 -9.26 16.74
C ARG A 22 5.10 -10.02 15.45
N VAL A 23 4.24 -9.84 14.44
CA VAL A 23 4.43 -10.46 13.11
C VAL A 23 5.72 -9.94 12.46
N ALA A 24 5.97 -8.63 12.51
CA ALA A 24 7.20 -8.04 11.97
C ALA A 24 8.46 -8.61 12.65
N GLU A 25 8.42 -8.79 13.97
CA GLU A 25 9.52 -9.39 14.75
C GLU A 25 9.74 -10.86 14.37
N PHE A 26 8.67 -11.65 14.27
CA PHE A 26 8.75 -13.04 13.83
C PHE A 26 9.36 -13.16 12.42
N ILE A 27 8.89 -12.35 11.48
CA ILE A 27 9.38 -12.34 10.11
C ILE A 27 10.85 -11.90 10.05
N ALA A 28 11.28 -10.97 10.91
CA ALA A 28 12.67 -10.54 10.96
C ALA A 28 13.61 -11.71 11.33
N GLY A 29 13.16 -12.63 12.20
CA GLY A 29 13.93 -13.81 12.60
C GLY A 29 14.23 -14.81 11.48
N ILE A 30 13.42 -14.83 10.41
CA ILE A 30 13.64 -15.69 9.23
C ILE A 30 14.33 -14.95 8.07
N ALA A 31 14.63 -13.66 8.22
CA ALA A 31 15.42 -12.84 7.30
C ALA A 31 15.01 -12.92 5.80
N PRO A 32 13.76 -12.57 5.44
CA PRO A 32 13.33 -12.58 4.05
C PRO A 32 13.95 -11.41 3.27
N VAL A 33 14.00 -11.56 1.94
CA VAL A 33 14.42 -10.47 1.04
C VAL A 33 13.34 -9.41 0.91
N CYS A 34 12.07 -9.80 1.01
CA CYS A 34 10.92 -8.90 0.98
C CYS A 34 9.75 -9.53 1.74
N ALA A 35 9.02 -8.70 2.48
CA ALA A 35 7.77 -9.06 3.11
C ALA A 35 6.60 -8.30 2.46
N TYR A 36 5.65 -9.03 1.94
CA TYR A 36 4.41 -8.49 1.40
C TYR A 36 3.38 -8.35 2.51
N LEU A 37 2.77 -7.17 2.59
CA LEU A 37 1.60 -6.89 3.40
C LEU A 37 0.40 -6.75 2.46
N ALA A 38 -0.42 -7.80 2.41
CA ALA A 38 -1.61 -7.83 1.57
C ALA A 38 -2.84 -7.34 2.34
N VAL A 39 -3.86 -6.94 1.61
CA VAL A 39 -5.24 -6.85 2.12
C VAL A 39 -6.12 -7.75 1.25
N PRO A 40 -7.38 -8.05 1.65
CA PRO A 40 -8.31 -8.71 0.75
C PRO A 40 -8.50 -7.92 -0.56
N THR A 41 -7.97 -8.46 -1.67
CA THR A 41 -8.02 -7.85 -3.03
C THR A 41 -8.94 -8.60 -3.99
N ARG A 42 -9.66 -9.61 -3.51
CA ARG A 42 -10.70 -10.35 -4.24
C ARG A 42 -11.89 -10.57 -3.30
N PRO A 43 -13.10 -10.86 -3.83
CA PRO A 43 -14.24 -11.23 -3.00
C PRO A 43 -13.86 -12.39 -2.08
N PRO A 44 -13.83 -12.19 -0.75
CA PRO A 44 -13.41 -13.24 0.16
C PRO A 44 -14.52 -14.29 0.30
N ALA A 45 -14.13 -15.55 0.46
CA ALA A 45 -15.07 -16.62 0.79
C ALA A 45 -15.77 -16.35 2.14
N VAL A 46 -15.08 -15.68 3.06
CA VAL A 46 -15.60 -15.21 4.35
C VAL A 46 -15.94 -13.72 4.21
N GLN A 47 -17.22 -13.39 4.24
CA GLN A 47 -17.71 -12.04 3.92
C GLN A 47 -17.24 -10.94 4.87
N THR A 48 -16.80 -11.31 6.08
CA THR A 48 -16.29 -10.37 7.08
C THR A 48 -14.79 -10.09 6.92
N ALA A 49 -14.08 -10.81 6.04
CA ALA A 49 -12.67 -10.59 5.78
C ALA A 49 -12.48 -9.39 4.84
N VAL A 50 -12.63 -8.17 5.37
CA VAL A 50 -12.51 -6.92 4.60
C VAL A 50 -11.19 -6.20 4.90
N PRO A 51 -10.69 -5.36 3.98
CA PRO A 51 -9.52 -4.53 4.24
C PRO A 51 -9.75 -3.55 5.41
N PRO A 52 -8.73 -3.33 6.26
CA PRO A 52 -8.74 -2.25 7.24
C PRO A 52 -8.86 -0.86 6.60
N PRO A 53 -9.15 0.19 7.39
CA PRO A 53 -9.05 1.56 6.93
C PRO A 53 -7.64 1.90 6.37
N PRO A 54 -7.53 2.80 5.38
CA PRO A 54 -6.24 3.20 4.79
C PRO A 54 -5.19 3.62 5.82
N GLU A 55 -5.60 4.32 6.88
CA GLU A 55 -4.73 4.77 7.98
C GLU A 55 -4.10 3.58 8.72
N VAL A 56 -4.87 2.52 8.93
CA VAL A 56 -4.43 1.29 9.59
C VAL A 56 -3.48 0.52 8.69
N VAL A 57 -3.74 0.46 7.38
CA VAL A 57 -2.83 -0.15 6.40
C VAL A 57 -1.49 0.59 6.36
N VAL A 58 -1.50 1.93 6.33
CA VAL A 58 -0.26 2.74 6.37
C VAL A 58 0.47 2.56 7.71
N GLN A 59 -0.25 2.49 8.83
CA GLN A 59 0.33 2.22 10.13
C GLN A 59 1.04 0.86 10.16
N ALA A 60 0.36 -0.20 9.71
CA ALA A 60 0.89 -1.54 9.67
C ALA A 60 2.14 -1.63 8.76
N PHE A 61 2.04 -1.06 7.56
CA PHE A 61 3.16 -0.92 6.63
C PHE A 61 4.38 -0.27 7.30
N ARG A 62 4.17 0.87 7.99
CA ARG A 62 5.26 1.58 8.66
C ARG A 62 5.85 0.81 9.85
N LEU A 63 5.04 0.05 10.59
CA LEU A 63 5.53 -0.77 11.69
C LEU A 63 6.42 -1.90 11.17
N MET A 64 5.99 -2.59 10.12
CA MET A 64 6.78 -3.62 9.45
C MET A 64 8.06 -3.05 8.84
N ALA A 65 7.98 -1.93 8.12
CA ALA A 65 9.11 -1.30 7.44
C ALA A 65 10.19 -0.76 8.40
N ARG A 66 9.88 -0.57 9.69
CA ARG A 66 10.89 -0.23 10.71
C ARG A 66 11.76 -1.41 11.13
N ARG A 67 11.33 -2.64 10.86
CA ARG A 67 12.01 -3.87 11.30
C ARG A 67 12.54 -4.69 10.13
N LEU A 68 11.83 -4.68 9.01
CA LEU A 68 12.10 -5.53 7.87
C LEU A 68 12.87 -4.78 6.78
N PRO A 69 13.75 -5.46 6.02
CA PRO A 69 14.62 -4.81 5.04
C PRO A 69 13.84 -4.21 3.86
N ARG A 70 12.73 -4.84 3.48
CA ARG A 70 11.82 -4.38 2.42
C ARG A 70 10.41 -4.86 2.72
N VAL A 71 9.46 -3.93 2.63
CA VAL A 71 8.04 -4.21 2.75
C VAL A 71 7.32 -3.64 1.53
N GLU A 72 6.39 -4.41 0.98
CA GLU A 72 5.58 -4.03 -0.17
C GLU A 72 4.11 -4.33 0.11
N LEU A 73 3.22 -3.45 -0.34
CA LEU A 73 1.78 -3.66 -0.28
C LEU A 73 1.28 -4.49 -1.45
N LEU A 74 0.28 -5.34 -1.18
CA LEU A 74 -0.55 -5.96 -2.20
C LEU A 74 -2.01 -5.54 -1.96
N VAL A 75 -2.36 -4.34 -2.45
CA VAL A 75 -3.65 -3.68 -2.20
C VAL A 75 -4.51 -3.43 -3.45
N GLY A 76 -3.94 -3.66 -4.64
CA GLY A 76 -4.67 -3.60 -5.90
C GLY A 76 -4.91 -4.98 -6.50
N GLU A 77 -5.71 -5.04 -7.56
CA GLU A 77 -5.82 -6.23 -8.41
C GLU A 77 -4.49 -6.55 -9.09
N GLU A 78 -4.34 -7.80 -9.55
CA GLU A 78 -3.21 -8.28 -10.37
C GLU A 78 -3.19 -7.66 -11.78
N GLU A 79 -3.67 -6.43 -11.95
CA GLU A 79 -3.73 -5.72 -13.22
C GLU A 79 -2.81 -4.49 -13.17
N GLY A 80 -1.63 -4.61 -13.75
CA GLY A 80 -0.72 -3.49 -13.93
C GLY A 80 0.56 -3.86 -14.65
N ARG A 81 1.00 -3.01 -15.60
CA ARG A 81 2.35 -3.08 -16.17
C ARG A 81 3.34 -2.64 -15.11
N PHE A 82 3.93 -3.60 -14.40
CA PHE A 82 5.02 -3.35 -13.48
C PHE A 82 6.27 -2.93 -14.28
N GLY A 83 6.59 -1.63 -14.32
CA GLY A 83 7.82 -1.15 -14.97
C GLY A 83 7.86 0.35 -15.21
N ARG A 84 9.06 0.87 -15.55
CA ARG A 84 9.23 2.25 -16.04
C ARG A 84 8.64 2.33 -17.44
N THR A 85 7.46 2.93 -17.53
CA THR A 85 6.73 3.15 -18.78
C THR A 85 7.28 4.33 -19.57
N GLY A 86 8.10 5.17 -18.93
CA GLY A 86 8.53 6.46 -19.46
C GLY A 86 7.49 7.57 -19.27
N ASN A 87 6.31 7.24 -18.74
CA ASN A 87 5.30 8.19 -18.30
C ASN A 87 5.40 8.35 -16.77
N PRO A 88 5.82 9.52 -16.25
CA PRO A 88 6.00 9.69 -14.81
C PRO A 88 4.74 9.48 -13.97
N THR A 89 3.56 9.78 -14.52
CA THR A 89 2.27 9.56 -13.84
C THR A 89 2.02 8.06 -13.65
N GLU A 90 2.20 7.27 -14.70
CA GLU A 90 2.02 5.81 -14.63
C GLU A 90 3.12 5.15 -13.78
N ASP A 91 4.36 5.66 -13.83
CA ASP A 91 5.45 5.19 -12.99
C ASP A 91 5.17 5.47 -11.51
N LEU A 92 4.63 6.65 -11.16
CA LEU A 92 4.18 6.95 -9.80
C LEU A 92 3.09 5.97 -9.36
N LEU A 93 2.09 5.71 -10.19
CA LEU A 93 1.01 4.78 -9.86
C LEU A 93 1.54 3.35 -9.66
N GLY A 94 2.53 2.93 -10.44
CA GLY A 94 3.23 1.65 -10.25
C GLY A 94 3.96 1.57 -8.91
N ILE A 95 4.61 2.65 -8.47
CA ILE A 95 5.22 2.72 -7.14
C ILE A 95 4.14 2.65 -6.05
N LEU A 96 3.07 3.46 -6.18
CA LEU A 96 1.98 3.56 -5.22
C LEU A 96 1.16 2.26 -5.08
N ALA A 97 1.21 1.38 -6.07
CA ALA A 97 0.57 0.05 -6.02
C ALA A 97 1.14 -0.85 -4.93
N VAL A 98 2.42 -0.66 -4.59
CA VAL A 98 3.12 -1.46 -3.60
C VAL A 98 3.74 -0.63 -2.47
N HIS A 99 3.66 0.71 -2.55
CA HIS A 99 4.33 1.57 -1.59
C HIS A 99 3.58 2.89 -1.35
N PRO A 100 2.96 3.07 -0.17
CA PRO A 100 2.41 4.37 0.22
C PRO A 100 3.53 5.41 0.28
N MET A 101 3.33 6.53 -0.41
CA MET A 101 4.31 7.61 -0.46
C MET A 101 3.75 8.82 0.26
N ARG A 102 4.56 9.52 1.05
CA ARG A 102 4.15 10.82 1.60
C ARG A 102 3.73 11.77 0.48
N GLU A 103 2.67 12.53 0.69
CA GLU A 103 2.11 13.42 -0.33
C GLU A 103 3.15 14.41 -0.85
N GLU A 104 3.97 14.99 0.04
CA GLU A 104 5.00 15.94 -0.37
C GLU A 104 6.07 15.28 -1.25
N ARG A 105 6.33 13.99 -1.03
CA ARG A 105 7.26 13.18 -1.83
C ARG A 105 6.66 12.79 -3.18
N ALA A 106 5.38 12.46 -3.23
CA ALA A 106 4.68 12.19 -4.49
C ALA A 106 4.64 13.46 -5.37
N ARG A 107 4.37 14.62 -4.76
CA ARG A 107 4.43 15.93 -5.45
C ARG A 107 5.84 16.24 -5.94
N ALA A 108 6.87 16.00 -5.13
CA ALA A 108 8.26 16.19 -5.53
C ALA A 108 8.64 15.28 -6.72
N TYR A 109 8.33 13.99 -6.64
CA TYR A 109 8.58 13.02 -7.71
C TYR A 109 8.01 13.49 -9.05
N LEU A 110 6.75 13.93 -9.06
CA LEU A 110 6.07 14.42 -10.27
C LEU A 110 6.72 15.70 -10.83
N ARG A 111 7.11 16.63 -9.97
CA ARG A 111 7.80 17.87 -10.39
C ARG A 111 9.18 17.56 -10.98
N ASP A 112 9.96 16.72 -10.31
CA ASP A 112 11.31 16.36 -10.74
C ASP A 112 11.30 15.60 -12.08
N ALA A 113 10.21 14.87 -12.34
CA ALA A 113 9.96 14.21 -13.61
C ALA A 113 9.37 15.12 -14.71
N GLY A 114 9.25 16.43 -14.47
CA GLY A 114 8.81 17.40 -15.47
C GLY A 114 7.32 17.36 -15.81
N THR A 115 6.48 16.78 -14.95
CA THR A 115 5.04 16.74 -15.20
C THR A 115 4.36 18.10 -14.96
N ALA A 116 3.20 18.28 -15.57
CA ALA A 116 2.39 19.48 -15.36
C ALA A 116 1.98 19.65 -13.88
N PRO A 117 1.89 20.89 -13.36
CA PRO A 117 1.32 21.14 -12.04
C PRO A 117 -0.10 20.56 -11.92
N GLY A 118 -0.46 20.09 -10.73
CA GLY A 118 -1.81 19.58 -10.44
C GLY A 118 -2.09 18.13 -10.87
N VAL A 119 -1.11 17.40 -11.41
CA VAL A 119 -1.30 15.97 -11.76
C VAL A 119 -1.74 15.15 -10.56
N LEU A 120 -1.13 15.32 -9.38
CA LEU A 120 -1.54 14.59 -8.18
C LEU A 120 -2.98 14.92 -7.75
N ASP A 121 -3.36 16.19 -7.85
CA ASP A 121 -4.71 16.64 -7.48
C ASP A 121 -5.77 16.04 -8.42
N ARG A 122 -5.45 15.90 -9.72
CA ARG A 122 -6.31 15.16 -10.67
C ARG A 122 -6.40 13.68 -10.33
N LEU A 123 -5.28 13.03 -10.02
CA LEU A 123 -5.30 11.60 -9.62
C LEU A 123 -6.16 11.35 -8.37
N LEU A 124 -6.16 12.30 -7.42
CA LEU A 124 -7.02 12.27 -6.23
C LEU A 124 -8.49 12.50 -6.60
N ALA A 125 -8.77 13.49 -7.43
CA ALA A 125 -10.14 13.79 -7.89
C ALA A 125 -10.75 12.64 -8.71
N ASP A 126 -9.94 11.98 -9.54
CA ASP A 126 -10.33 10.84 -10.38
C ASP A 126 -10.43 9.52 -9.58
N GLY A 127 -10.13 9.54 -8.27
CA GLY A 127 -10.12 8.33 -7.42
C GLY A 127 -9.04 7.31 -7.80
N ARG A 128 -8.05 7.67 -8.63
CA ARG A 128 -6.92 6.77 -8.99
C ARG A 128 -5.96 6.56 -7.82
N VAL A 129 -5.94 7.48 -6.86
CA VAL A 129 -5.21 7.37 -5.59
C VAL A 129 -6.08 7.95 -4.46
N ILE A 130 -5.80 7.53 -3.23
CA ILE A 130 -6.42 8.05 -2.02
C ILE A 130 -5.35 8.59 -1.07
N THR A 131 -5.76 9.34 -0.06
CA THR A 131 -4.89 9.75 1.04
C THR A 131 -5.21 9.01 2.34
N ALA A 132 -4.20 8.86 3.18
CA ALA A 132 -4.29 8.31 4.52
C ALA A 132 -3.42 9.14 5.46
N SER A 133 -3.97 9.59 6.60
CA SER A 133 -3.21 10.34 7.60
C SER A 133 -2.53 9.39 8.57
N HIS A 134 -1.22 9.55 8.77
CA HIS A 134 -0.51 8.77 9.78
C HIS A 134 0.74 9.49 10.32
N GLY A 135 0.76 9.73 11.64
CA GLY A 135 1.90 10.32 12.32
C GLY A 135 2.21 11.75 11.86
N GLY A 136 1.19 12.57 11.68
CA GLY A 136 1.31 13.99 11.28
C GLY A 136 1.62 14.21 9.79
N HIS A 137 1.52 13.18 8.96
CA HIS A 137 1.77 13.26 7.52
C HIS A 137 0.63 12.62 6.73
N LEU A 138 0.38 13.14 5.53
CA LEU A 138 -0.51 12.52 4.55
C LEU A 138 0.28 11.59 3.65
N PHE A 139 -0.23 10.37 3.48
CA PHE A 139 0.30 9.37 2.56
C PHE A 139 -0.67 9.20 1.41
N VAL A 140 -0.14 9.14 0.20
CA VAL A 140 -0.85 8.78 -1.02
C VAL A 140 -0.65 7.29 -1.26
N MET A 141 -1.71 6.57 -1.62
CA MET A 141 -1.66 5.16 -1.98
C MET A 141 -2.77 4.79 -2.97
N ARG A 142 -2.74 3.57 -3.49
CA ARG A 142 -3.85 3.04 -4.30
C ARG A 142 -5.12 2.86 -3.45
N PRO A 143 -6.32 3.03 -4.04
CA PRO A 143 -7.58 2.79 -3.36
C PRO A 143 -7.70 1.34 -2.86
N LEU A 144 -8.45 1.16 -1.76
CA LEU A 144 -8.79 -0.15 -1.20
C LEU A 144 -10.24 -0.47 -1.55
N ARG A 145 -10.52 -1.67 -2.07
CA ARG A 145 -11.89 -2.15 -2.29
C ARG A 145 -12.42 -2.72 -0.97
N ARG A 146 -13.40 -2.06 -0.34
CA ARG A 146 -13.89 -2.40 1.01
C ARG A 146 -15.35 -2.86 1.02
N SER A 147 -16.11 -2.60 -0.03
CA SER A 147 -17.54 -2.93 -0.13
C SER A 147 -17.83 -3.94 -1.25
N ARG A 148 -18.98 -4.64 -1.18
CA ARG A 148 -19.46 -5.52 -2.27
C ARG A 148 -19.66 -4.80 -3.59
N GLU A 149 -20.04 -3.51 -3.55
CA GLU A 149 -20.19 -2.67 -4.74
C GLU A 149 -18.83 -2.39 -5.38
N ASP A 150 -17.77 -2.33 -4.57
CA ASP A 150 -16.40 -2.23 -5.08
C ASP A 150 -15.96 -3.53 -5.76
N TRP A 151 -16.66 -4.65 -5.62
CA TRP A 151 -16.28 -5.94 -6.21
C TRP A 151 -17.16 -6.37 -7.40
N ALA A 152 -18.26 -5.65 -7.64
CA ALA A 152 -19.25 -5.95 -8.68
C ALA A 152 -18.89 -5.29 -10.02
#